data_AF-A0AAI9TKW0-F1
#
_entry.id   AF-A0AAI9TKW0-F1
#
_cell.length_a   1.000
_cell.length_b   1.000
_cell.length_c   1.000
_cell.angle_alpha   90.00
_cell.angle_beta   90.00
_cell.angle_gamma   90.00
#
_symmetry.space_group_name_H-M   'P 1'
#
loop_
_entity.id
_entity.type
_entity.pdbx_description
1 polymer ?
#
loop_
_entity_poly.entity_id
_entity_poly.type
_entity_poly.pdbx_seq_one_letter_code
_entity_poly.pdbx_strand_id
1 'polypeptide(L)'
;MGFMMLEYQWRRIDLQNLATNRKTMTWSDWINFEETKRALCAMFILSDSFMITFNITPGFVIDRDLMIEAPDSNELWAAKTAEEWEELQRSHPNSPQHTIQSILECMIRAPETPPNNEPYSISGFTALVVMHAINIYLWHLNQLAQTVSRFSLGIWPHENLRTTLLRAAISTLERTEAALQAGRSDDYKVAWDDQEHTLIFNCSAVLRAGYSRLLPPSHSFNRLALLVDDHDVLSRAVKAYVNTPLERNEFVTKAANKAYEGFKGPVTIGATLVSKTAAFSWSIEHAVAGWDSALLLTKWVYSMEVDVSGQQPSGEELQLLDDLRSLLAEVQYEQELSIEGYSLAALLARAWATLLGDVWVWGVTPRMAEILKLLALEYQRQADSVLGSTSQ
;
A
#
# COMPACT_ATOMS: atom_id res chain seq x y z
N MET A 1 12.28 -13.29 9.51
CA MET A 1 12.25 -12.09 10.37
C MET A 1 13.39 -12.04 11.41
N GLY A 2 13.58 -13.07 12.25
CA GLY A 2 14.55 -13.00 13.36
C GLY A 2 15.99 -12.63 13.00
N PHE A 3 16.56 -13.25 11.95
CA PHE A 3 17.90 -12.88 11.46
C PHE A 3 18.00 -11.41 11.04
N MET A 4 17.01 -10.92 10.30
CA MET A 4 16.95 -9.51 9.87
C MET A 4 16.89 -8.55 11.06
N MET A 5 16.12 -8.89 12.10
CA MET A 5 16.04 -8.05 13.29
C MET A 5 17.38 -7.99 14.03
N LEU A 6 18.13 -9.08 14.10
CA LEU A 6 19.47 -9.09 14.69
C LEU A 6 20.42 -8.22 13.87
N GLU A 7 20.54 -8.47 12.57
CA GLU A 7 21.37 -7.67 11.66
C GLU A 7 21.06 -6.17 11.75
N TYR A 8 19.78 -5.81 11.89
CA TYR A 8 19.33 -4.43 12.03
C TYR A 8 19.91 -3.77 13.28
N GLN A 9 19.86 -4.46 14.42
CA GLN A 9 20.39 -3.92 15.67
C GLN A 9 21.91 -3.73 15.62
N TRP A 10 22.63 -4.66 14.99
CA TRP A 10 24.09 -4.55 14.82
C TRP A 10 24.46 -3.33 13.97
N ARG A 11 23.82 -3.18 12.80
CA ARG A 11 24.02 -2.01 11.92
C ARG A 11 23.67 -0.69 12.58
N ARG A 12 22.66 -0.67 13.46
CA ARG A 12 22.33 0.53 14.24
C ARG A 12 23.40 0.93 15.23
N ILE A 13 24.02 -0.04 15.90
CA ILE A 13 25.15 0.21 16.80
C ILE A 13 26.34 0.75 15.99
N ASP A 14 26.63 0.15 14.84
CA ASP A 14 27.70 0.62 13.95
C ASP A 14 27.44 2.04 13.44
N LEU A 15 26.20 2.36 13.06
CA LEU A 15 25.80 3.69 12.63
C LEU A 15 26.03 4.74 13.73
N GLN A 16 25.71 4.41 14.99
CA GLN A 16 25.95 5.31 16.13
C GLN A 16 27.45 5.58 16.34
N ASN A 17 28.29 4.55 16.15
CA ASN A 17 29.75 4.72 16.24
C ASN A 17 30.28 5.64 15.13
N LEU A 18 29.83 5.43 13.88
CA LEU A 18 30.21 6.25 12.72
C LEU A 18 29.78 7.72 12.86
N ALA A 19 28.61 7.99 13.47
CA ALA A 19 28.07 9.34 13.64
C ALA A 19 28.96 10.29 14.48
N THR A 20 29.89 9.74 15.28
CA THR A 20 30.73 10.50 16.23
C THR A 20 31.74 11.42 15.53
N ASN A 21 32.08 11.15 14.26
CA ASN A 21 33.15 11.84 13.51
C ASN A 21 32.65 12.76 12.38
N ARG A 22 31.38 13.18 12.40
CA ARG A 22 30.72 13.89 11.28
C ARG A 22 31.44 15.11 10.71
N LYS A 23 32.12 15.92 11.54
CA LYS A 23 32.78 17.17 11.08
C LYS A 23 34.11 16.94 10.35
N THR A 24 34.68 15.75 10.46
CA THR A 24 35.98 15.38 9.89
C THR A 24 35.84 14.17 8.97
N MET A 25 34.63 13.89 8.52
CA MET A 25 34.29 12.68 7.79
C MET A 25 34.82 12.78 6.36
N THR A 26 35.63 11.80 5.95
CA THR A 26 36.04 11.69 4.55
C THR A 26 34.86 11.23 3.69
N TRP A 27 34.94 11.42 2.36
CA TRP A 27 33.93 10.88 1.44
C TRP A 27 33.72 9.37 1.62
N SER A 28 34.80 8.61 1.86
CA SER A 28 34.72 7.16 2.10
C SER A 28 34.00 6.82 3.41
N ASP A 29 34.24 7.59 4.48
CA ASP A 29 33.51 7.43 5.74
C ASP A 29 32.03 7.80 5.57
N TRP A 30 31.75 8.84 4.78
CA TRP A 30 30.38 9.26 4.44
C TRP A 30 29.63 8.22 3.63
N ILE A 31 30.24 7.60 2.63
CA ILE A 31 29.63 6.50 1.89
C ILE A 31 29.24 5.37 2.85
N ASN A 32 30.14 4.94 3.74
CA ASN A 32 29.84 3.84 4.66
C ASN A 32 28.70 4.20 5.64
N PHE A 33 28.69 5.45 6.13
CA PHE A 33 27.61 5.94 6.98
C PHE A 33 26.26 5.98 6.26
N GLU A 34 26.21 6.56 5.06
CA GLU A 34 25.01 6.68 4.24
C GLU A 34 24.52 5.31 3.76
N GLU A 35 25.42 4.41 3.36
CA GLU A 35 25.12 3.02 3.04
C GLU A 35 24.44 2.31 4.22
N THR A 36 24.99 2.50 5.43
CA THR A 36 24.41 1.92 6.65
C THR A 36 23.01 2.49 6.94
N LYS A 37 22.79 3.81 6.79
CA LYS A 37 21.46 4.43 6.91
C LYS A 37 20.47 3.83 5.91
N ARG A 38 20.87 3.74 4.63
CA ARG A 38 20.02 3.21 3.54
C ARG A 38 19.74 1.72 3.71
N ALA A 39 20.69 0.93 4.19
CA ALA A 39 20.49 -0.49 4.50
C ALA A 39 19.44 -0.69 5.61
N LEU A 40 19.52 0.09 6.70
CA LEU A 40 18.50 0.07 7.75
C LEU A 40 17.11 0.43 7.20
N CYS A 41 17.02 1.47 6.37
CA CYS A 41 15.78 1.86 5.69
C CYS A 41 15.23 0.72 4.82
N ALA A 42 16.08 0.05 4.03
CA ALA A 42 15.67 -1.06 3.17
C ALA A 42 15.17 -2.27 3.99
N MET A 43 15.81 -2.58 5.12
CA MET A 43 15.34 -3.63 6.04
C MET A 43 13.96 -3.29 6.62
N PHE A 44 13.74 -2.02 6.97
CA PHE A 44 12.45 -1.54 7.45
C PHE A 44 11.35 -1.66 6.37
N ILE A 45 11.62 -1.20 5.14
CA ILE A 45 10.74 -1.35 3.98
C ILE A 45 10.40 -2.83 3.74
N LEU A 46 11.39 -3.72 3.81
CA LEU A 46 11.17 -5.15 3.61
C LEU A 46 10.30 -5.78 4.71
N SER A 47 10.44 -5.31 5.96
CA SER A 47 9.56 -5.72 7.05
C SER A 47 8.12 -5.30 6.82
N ASP A 48 7.88 -4.04 6.42
CA ASP A 48 6.53 -3.60 6.04
C ASP A 48 6.00 -4.39 4.85
N SER A 49 6.83 -4.61 3.82
CA SER A 49 6.50 -5.40 2.63
C SER A 49 6.04 -6.81 2.99
N PHE A 50 6.69 -7.48 3.96
CA PHE A 50 6.21 -8.77 4.46
C PHE A 50 4.91 -8.65 5.25
N MET A 51 4.76 -7.61 6.08
CA MET A 51 3.51 -7.33 6.81
C MET A 51 2.33 -7.14 5.85
N ILE A 52 2.48 -6.33 4.80
CA ILE A 52 1.40 -6.09 3.81
C ILE A 52 1.12 -7.37 2.99
N THR A 53 2.16 -8.06 2.52
CA THR A 53 2.01 -9.22 1.62
C THR A 53 1.45 -10.45 2.33
N PHE A 54 1.89 -10.72 3.57
CA PHE A 54 1.56 -11.97 4.27
C PHE A 54 0.68 -11.76 5.50
N ASN A 55 0.31 -10.51 5.82
CA ASN A 55 -0.44 -10.16 7.03
C ASN A 55 0.25 -10.66 8.32
N ILE A 56 1.57 -10.65 8.36
CA ILE A 56 2.38 -10.99 9.54
C ILE A 56 2.69 -9.74 10.36
N THR A 57 3.07 -9.90 11.63
CA THR A 57 3.50 -8.78 12.47
C THR A 57 4.79 -8.14 11.93
N PRO A 58 4.86 -6.79 11.83
CA PRO A 58 6.10 -6.12 11.43
C PRO A 58 7.22 -6.39 12.44
N GLY A 59 8.45 -6.54 11.94
CA GLY A 59 9.63 -6.82 12.77
C GLY A 59 10.22 -5.60 13.48
N PHE A 60 9.79 -4.39 13.09
CA PHE A 60 10.32 -3.12 13.59
C PHE A 60 9.21 -2.19 14.06
N VAL A 61 9.55 -1.30 15.00
CA VAL A 61 8.62 -0.33 15.58
C VAL A 61 9.13 1.09 15.37
N ILE A 62 8.20 2.01 15.11
CA ILE A 62 8.50 3.40 14.73
C ILE A 62 9.33 4.12 15.80
N ASP A 63 8.87 4.11 17.06
CA ASP A 63 9.43 4.91 18.16
C ASP A 63 10.89 4.58 18.50
N ARG A 64 11.33 3.36 18.18
CA ARG A 64 12.71 2.93 18.46
C ARG A 64 13.52 2.82 17.19
N ASP A 65 12.98 2.19 16.15
CA ASP A 65 13.76 1.73 15.01
C ASP A 65 13.95 2.83 13.97
N LEU A 66 13.05 3.80 13.87
CA LEU A 66 13.18 4.97 12.97
C LEU A 66 13.83 6.20 13.62
N MET A 67 14.44 6.02 14.81
CA MET A 67 15.34 6.99 15.44
C MET A 67 16.71 6.99 14.74
N ILE A 68 16.70 7.14 13.43
CA ILE A 68 17.85 7.26 12.54
C ILE A 68 17.65 8.51 11.69
N GLU A 69 18.76 9.16 11.35
CA GLU A 69 18.75 10.30 10.44
C GLU A 69 18.21 9.89 9.06
N ALA A 70 17.47 10.78 8.41
CA ALA A 70 17.03 10.56 7.05
C ALA A 70 18.24 10.35 6.11
N PRO A 71 18.13 9.46 5.13
CA PRO A 71 19.09 9.38 4.02
C PRO A 71 19.25 10.74 3.35
N ASP A 72 20.48 11.05 2.93
CA ASP A 72 20.79 12.26 2.17
C ASP A 72 20.15 12.20 0.77
N SER A 73 20.27 13.29 0.01
CA SER A 73 19.68 13.38 -1.33
C SER A 73 20.25 12.31 -2.28
N ASN A 74 19.48 11.98 -3.32
CA ASN A 74 19.95 11.00 -4.30
C ASN A 74 21.12 11.55 -5.14
N GLU A 75 21.23 12.86 -5.33
CA GLU A 75 22.40 13.44 -6.01
C GLU A 75 23.67 13.26 -5.18
N LEU A 76 23.61 13.53 -3.88
CA LEU A 76 24.75 13.31 -2.97
C LEU A 76 25.17 11.84 -2.95
N TRP A 77 24.19 10.92 -2.91
CA TRP A 77 24.47 9.48 -2.95
C TRP A 77 25.03 8.99 -4.29
N ALA A 78 24.62 9.62 -5.40
CA ALA A 78 25.07 9.26 -6.73
C ALA A 78 26.48 9.80 -7.08
N ALA A 79 27.05 10.67 -6.25
CA ALA A 79 28.38 11.23 -6.44
C ALA A 79 29.42 10.11 -6.58
N LYS A 80 30.21 10.15 -7.66
CA LYS A 80 31.17 9.08 -8.00
C LYS A 80 32.57 9.35 -7.48
N THR A 81 32.83 10.56 -7.03
CA THR A 81 34.14 11.03 -6.57
C THR A 81 34.01 11.91 -5.34
N ALA A 82 35.09 12.01 -4.56
CA ALA A 82 35.12 12.87 -3.38
C ALA A 82 34.94 14.34 -3.76
N GLU A 83 35.52 14.77 -4.87
CA GLU A 83 35.43 16.15 -5.35
C GLU A 83 34.00 16.55 -5.74
N GLU A 84 33.28 15.65 -6.41
CA GLU A 84 31.86 15.84 -6.76
C GLU A 84 30.99 15.91 -5.50
N TRP A 85 31.22 15.02 -4.55
CA TRP A 85 30.51 15.01 -3.27
C TRP A 85 30.73 16.30 -2.46
N GLU A 86 31.98 16.77 -2.36
CA GLU A 86 32.31 18.03 -1.68
C GLU A 86 31.65 19.24 -2.34
N GLU A 87 31.56 19.27 -3.68
CA GLU A 87 30.86 20.33 -4.42
C GLU A 87 29.36 20.33 -4.14
N LEU A 88 28.72 19.16 -4.17
CA LEU A 88 27.30 18.99 -3.85
C LEU A 88 26.99 19.36 -2.39
N GLN A 89 27.88 19.01 -1.46
CA GLN A 89 27.72 19.36 -0.06
C GLN A 89 27.87 20.88 0.17
N ARG A 90 28.80 21.53 -0.52
CA ARG A 90 28.98 22.99 -0.46
C ARG A 90 27.81 23.77 -1.05
N SER A 91 27.14 23.23 -2.06
CA SER A 91 25.92 23.83 -2.65
C SER A 91 24.67 23.65 -1.77
N HIS A 92 24.68 22.69 -0.84
CA HIS A 92 23.56 22.41 0.08
C HIS A 92 24.00 22.39 1.56
N PRO A 93 24.56 23.49 2.11
CA PRO A 93 25.25 23.48 3.39
C PRO A 93 24.34 23.35 4.63
N ASN A 94 23.01 23.45 4.47
CA ASN A 94 22.08 23.69 5.57
C ASN A 94 20.92 22.69 5.68
N SER A 95 20.98 21.49 5.09
CA SER A 95 19.90 20.51 5.24
C SER A 95 19.74 20.09 6.71
N PRO A 96 18.65 20.47 7.41
CA PRO A 96 18.46 20.06 8.80
C PRO A 96 18.34 18.55 8.86
N GLN A 97 19.19 17.93 9.69
CA GLN A 97 19.25 16.47 9.85
C GLN A 97 18.09 15.99 10.71
N HIS A 98 16.95 15.78 10.07
CA HIS A 98 15.76 15.21 10.69
C HIS A 98 15.89 13.69 10.81
N THR A 99 15.39 13.13 11.92
CA THR A 99 15.16 11.69 11.98
C THR A 99 13.95 11.32 11.14
N ILE A 100 13.93 10.10 10.60
CA ILE A 100 12.77 9.59 9.86
C ILE A 100 11.51 9.63 10.74
N GLN A 101 11.65 9.33 12.03
CA GLN A 101 10.56 9.45 13.01
C GLN A 101 10.04 10.90 13.12
N SER A 102 10.91 11.91 13.17
CA SER A 102 10.47 13.32 13.21
C SER A 102 9.76 13.78 11.94
N ILE A 103 10.19 13.28 10.77
CA ILE A 103 9.53 13.54 9.48
C ILE A 103 8.14 12.89 9.48
N LEU A 104 8.05 11.63 9.92
CA LEU A 104 6.78 10.92 10.06
C LEU A 104 5.82 11.66 11.00
N GLU A 105 6.29 12.11 12.17
CA GLU A 105 5.47 12.89 13.09
C GLU A 105 4.92 14.16 12.44
N CYS A 106 5.73 14.85 11.64
CA CYS A 106 5.28 16.01 10.90
C CYS A 106 4.24 15.64 9.84
N MET A 107 4.44 14.57 9.07
CA MET A 107 3.47 14.14 8.05
C MET A 107 2.14 13.71 8.67
N ILE A 108 2.17 13.03 9.82
CA ILE A 108 0.97 12.61 10.54
C ILE A 108 0.23 13.82 11.13
N ARG A 109 0.95 14.71 11.83
CA ARG A 109 0.33 15.86 12.53
C ARG A 109 -0.05 17.00 11.61
N ALA A 110 0.67 17.18 10.50
CA ALA A 110 0.55 18.29 9.55
C ALA A 110 0.40 19.65 10.25
N PRO A 111 1.43 20.11 10.99
CA PRO A 111 1.37 21.40 11.67
C PRO A 111 1.19 22.54 10.65
N GLU A 112 0.44 23.58 11.03
CA GLU A 112 0.18 24.77 10.19
C GLU A 112 1.48 25.47 9.75
N THR A 113 2.54 25.35 10.56
CA THR A 113 3.89 25.77 10.23
C THR A 113 4.87 24.61 10.39
N PRO A 114 5.69 24.29 9.38
CA PRO A 114 6.77 23.32 9.56
C PRO A 114 7.78 23.87 10.58
N PRO A 115 8.44 23.02 11.37
CA PRO A 115 9.56 23.42 12.20
C PRO A 115 10.59 24.18 11.36
N ASN A 116 10.94 25.39 11.79
CA ASN A 116 11.84 26.34 11.10
C ASN A 116 11.28 27.09 9.87
N ASN A 117 9.97 27.08 9.60
CA ASN A 117 9.33 27.83 8.50
C ASN A 117 9.80 27.47 7.08
N GLU A 118 10.53 26.37 6.90
CA GLU A 118 10.91 25.84 5.59
C GLU A 118 10.11 24.57 5.29
N PRO A 119 9.54 24.42 4.08
CA PRO A 119 8.90 23.16 3.70
C PRO A 119 9.96 22.04 3.73
N TYR A 120 9.63 20.91 4.36
CA TYR A 120 10.51 19.74 4.36
C TYR A 120 10.78 19.32 2.91
N SER A 121 12.00 19.54 2.43
CA SER A 121 12.47 18.89 1.22
C SER A 121 12.81 17.45 1.59
N ILE A 122 11.89 16.52 1.30
CA ILE A 122 12.07 15.09 1.57
C ILE A 122 12.47 14.42 0.25
N SER A 123 13.61 13.74 0.23
CA SER A 123 14.01 12.95 -0.93
C SER A 123 13.00 11.84 -1.23
N GLY A 124 12.86 11.43 -2.49
CA GLY A 124 11.94 10.35 -2.87
C GLY A 124 12.16 9.05 -2.08
N PHE A 125 13.41 8.74 -1.71
CA PHE A 125 13.72 7.56 -0.91
C PHE A 125 13.23 7.70 0.53
N THR A 126 13.47 8.85 1.17
CA THR A 126 12.94 9.13 2.51
C THR A 126 11.41 9.14 2.52
N ALA A 127 10.78 9.70 1.48
CA ALA A 127 9.33 9.66 1.32
C ALA A 127 8.81 8.21 1.28
N LEU A 128 9.48 7.33 0.53
CA LEU A 128 9.14 5.91 0.48
C LEU A 128 9.24 5.24 1.86
N VAL A 129 10.34 5.47 2.59
CA VAL A 129 10.50 4.92 3.95
C VAL A 129 9.39 5.41 4.89
N VAL A 130 9.04 6.71 4.81
CA VAL A 130 7.96 7.28 5.63
C VAL A 130 6.61 6.70 5.25
N MET A 131 6.34 6.41 3.97
CA MET A 131 5.11 5.71 3.56
C MET A 131 4.99 4.31 4.16
N HIS A 132 6.08 3.54 4.16
CA HIS A 132 6.10 2.23 4.83
C HIS A 132 5.93 2.38 6.34
N ALA A 133 6.48 3.44 6.94
CA ALA A 133 6.29 3.73 8.35
C ALA A 133 4.83 4.08 8.68
N ILE A 134 4.15 4.81 7.79
CA ILE A 134 2.70 5.06 7.90
C ILE A 134 1.93 3.74 7.85
N ASN A 135 2.24 2.80 6.96
CA ASN A 135 1.57 1.50 6.95
C ASN A 135 1.73 0.72 8.26
N ILE A 136 2.93 0.70 8.86
CA ILE A 136 3.15 0.11 10.19
C ILE A 136 2.37 0.86 11.27
N TYR A 137 2.31 2.20 11.22
CA TYR A 137 1.50 3.01 12.13
C TYR A 137 0.01 2.64 12.03
N LEU A 138 -0.53 2.55 10.82
CA LEU A 138 -1.93 2.18 10.57
C LEU A 138 -2.22 0.75 11.05
N TRP A 139 -1.26 -0.17 10.87
CA TRP A 139 -1.35 -1.51 11.43
C TRP A 139 -1.48 -1.47 12.96
N HIS A 140 -0.64 -0.70 13.66
CA HIS A 140 -0.72 -0.54 15.11
C HIS A 140 -2.07 0.05 15.56
N LEU A 141 -2.61 1.06 14.86
CA LEU A 141 -3.93 1.62 15.14
C LEU A 141 -5.02 0.55 15.05
N ASN A 142 -4.98 -0.28 14.01
CA ASN A 142 -5.95 -1.34 13.82
C ASN A 142 -5.82 -2.44 14.89
N GLN A 143 -4.59 -2.83 15.26
CA GLN A 143 -4.36 -3.79 16.34
C GLN A 143 -4.87 -3.27 17.69
N LEU A 144 -4.67 -1.97 17.97
CA LEU A 144 -5.22 -1.31 19.16
C LEU A 144 -6.75 -1.35 19.15
N ALA A 145 -7.38 -0.96 18.03
CA ALA A 145 -8.83 -0.98 17.89
C ALA A 145 -9.40 -2.39 18.11
N GLN A 146 -8.77 -3.43 17.55
CA GLN A 146 -9.17 -4.82 17.73
C GLN A 146 -8.99 -5.30 19.17
N THR A 147 -7.87 -4.96 19.80
CA THR A 147 -7.57 -5.36 21.19
C THR A 147 -8.58 -4.76 22.15
N VAL A 148 -8.86 -3.46 22.03
CA VAL A 148 -9.85 -2.78 22.87
C VAL A 148 -11.25 -3.36 22.65
N SER A 149 -11.62 -3.66 21.39
CA SER A 149 -12.93 -4.26 21.07
C SER A 149 -13.08 -5.69 21.59
N ARG A 150 -12.01 -6.50 21.62
CA ARG A 150 -12.07 -7.92 22.04
C ARG A 150 -12.02 -8.11 23.54
N PHE A 151 -11.17 -7.34 24.22
CA PHE A 151 -10.95 -7.51 25.66
C PHE A 151 -11.83 -6.62 26.52
N SER A 152 -12.79 -5.92 25.89
CA SER A 152 -13.78 -5.09 26.55
C SER A 152 -13.22 -4.30 27.73
N LEU A 153 -12.16 -3.51 27.51
CA LEU A 153 -11.39 -2.87 28.59
C LEU A 153 -12.20 -1.91 29.48
N GLY A 154 -13.53 -1.81 29.33
CA GLY A 154 -14.45 -1.09 30.21
C GLY A 154 -14.26 0.43 30.19
N ILE A 155 -13.30 0.93 29.40
CA ILE A 155 -12.85 2.31 29.45
C ILE A 155 -13.72 3.20 28.56
N TRP A 156 -14.22 2.74 27.40
CA TRP A 156 -15.00 3.55 26.44
C TRP A 156 -16.17 2.76 25.82
N PRO A 157 -17.23 3.42 25.31
CA PRO A 157 -18.15 2.79 24.36
C PRO A 157 -17.33 2.30 23.15
N HIS A 158 -17.20 0.98 22.98
CA HIS A 158 -16.25 0.35 22.05
C HIS A 158 -16.36 0.85 20.60
N GLU A 159 -17.55 1.26 20.18
CA GLU A 159 -17.83 1.77 18.85
C GLU A 159 -17.23 3.17 18.60
N ASN A 160 -17.13 4.02 19.63
CA ASN A 160 -16.59 5.37 19.51
C ASN A 160 -15.07 5.36 19.28
N LEU A 161 -14.33 4.45 19.92
CA LEU A 161 -12.88 4.40 19.78
C LEU A 161 -12.48 3.90 18.38
N ARG A 162 -13.07 2.78 17.92
CA ARG A 162 -12.76 2.20 16.61
C ARG A 162 -12.99 3.22 15.49
N THR A 163 -14.15 3.86 15.50
CA THR A 163 -14.52 4.89 14.52
C THR A 163 -13.60 6.10 14.59
N THR A 164 -13.21 6.54 15.80
CA THR A 164 -12.25 7.64 15.98
C THR A 164 -10.88 7.30 15.42
N LEU A 165 -10.35 6.11 15.72
CA LEU A 165 -9.06 5.65 15.20
C LEU A 165 -9.08 5.49 13.68
N LEU A 166 -10.17 4.95 13.12
CA LEU A 166 -10.34 4.79 11.68
C LEU A 166 -10.41 6.14 10.96
N ARG A 167 -11.12 7.12 11.54
CA ARG A 167 -11.16 8.49 11.00
C ARG A 167 -9.78 9.16 11.05
N ALA A 168 -9.06 9.01 12.16
CA ALA A 168 -7.70 9.54 12.28
C ALA A 168 -6.73 8.90 11.27
N ALA A 169 -6.85 7.58 11.06
CA ALA A 169 -6.09 6.83 10.07
C ALA A 169 -6.35 7.31 8.63
N ILE A 170 -7.62 7.43 8.24
CA ILE A 170 -8.01 7.93 6.90
C ILE A 170 -7.55 9.36 6.70
N SER A 171 -7.74 10.22 7.71
CA SER A 171 -7.30 11.62 7.64
C SER A 171 -5.77 11.73 7.50
N THR A 172 -5.01 10.81 8.11
CA THR A 172 -3.55 10.72 7.94
C THR A 172 -3.18 10.34 6.51
N LEU A 173 -3.88 9.37 5.91
CA LEU A 173 -3.66 8.97 4.52
C LEU A 173 -3.99 10.11 3.54
N GLU A 174 -5.10 10.83 3.73
CA GLU A 174 -5.49 11.96 2.89
C GLU A 174 -4.48 13.10 2.93
N ARG A 175 -4.00 13.46 4.14
CA ARG A 175 -2.96 14.48 4.29
C ARG A 175 -1.66 14.05 3.63
N THR A 176 -1.30 12.78 3.78
CA THR A 176 -0.08 12.24 3.18
C THR A 176 -0.17 12.23 1.65
N GLU A 177 -1.33 11.86 1.09
CA GLU A 177 -1.57 11.92 -0.35
C GLU A 177 -1.43 13.35 -0.87
N ALA A 178 -2.06 14.32 -0.21
CA ALA A 178 -1.95 15.73 -0.57
C ALA A 178 -0.50 16.21 -0.51
N ALA A 179 0.26 15.78 0.50
CA ALA A 179 1.69 16.12 0.62
C ALA A 179 2.54 15.49 -0.50
N LEU A 180 2.24 14.25 -0.91
CA LEU A 180 2.94 13.58 -2.02
C LEU A 180 2.64 14.25 -3.36
N GLN A 181 1.42 14.74 -3.57
CA GLN A 181 0.98 15.39 -4.80
C GLN A 181 1.36 16.88 -4.87
N ALA A 182 1.64 17.52 -3.73
CA ALA A 182 1.98 18.93 -3.67
C ALA A 182 3.19 19.27 -4.56
N GLY A 183 2.97 20.14 -5.55
CA GLY A 183 4.03 20.60 -6.46
C GLY A 183 4.39 19.64 -7.59
N ARG A 184 3.60 18.58 -7.83
CA ARG A 184 3.85 17.59 -8.89
C ARG A 184 2.73 17.61 -9.95
N SER A 185 3.07 17.28 -11.19
CA SER A 185 2.12 17.12 -12.31
C SER A 185 1.51 15.72 -12.29
N ASP A 186 0.21 15.59 -12.57
CA ASP A 186 -0.55 14.32 -12.58
C ASP A 186 -0.17 13.36 -13.75
N ASP A 187 0.89 13.65 -14.49
CA ASP A 187 1.21 12.94 -15.73
C ASP A 187 1.98 11.62 -15.44
N TYR A 188 1.24 10.51 -15.37
CA TYR A 188 1.75 9.14 -15.18
C TYR A 188 2.85 8.73 -16.18
N LYS A 189 2.99 9.45 -17.30
CA LYS A 189 3.98 9.18 -18.36
C LYS A 189 5.41 9.59 -17.98
N VAL A 190 5.59 10.44 -16.96
CA VAL A 190 6.90 11.03 -16.60
C VAL A 190 7.75 10.12 -15.70
N ALA A 191 7.17 9.03 -15.16
CA ALA A 191 7.87 8.13 -14.24
C ALA A 191 9.04 7.31 -14.86
N TRP A 192 9.24 7.36 -16.18
CA TRP A 192 10.12 6.42 -16.88
C TRP A 192 11.61 6.84 -16.86
N ASP A 193 11.89 8.15 -16.74
CA ASP A 193 13.26 8.68 -16.87
C ASP A 193 13.83 9.29 -15.57
N ASP A 194 13.04 9.36 -14.49
CA ASP A 194 13.46 9.96 -13.23
C ASP A 194 13.22 9.04 -12.01
N GLN A 195 14.33 8.72 -11.32
CA GLN A 195 14.35 7.89 -10.12
C GLN A 195 13.52 8.49 -8.99
N GLU A 196 13.47 9.81 -8.85
CA GLU A 196 12.65 10.46 -7.82
C GLU A 196 11.15 10.27 -8.11
N HIS A 197 10.75 10.46 -9.37
CA HIS A 197 9.37 10.19 -9.80
C HIS A 197 8.98 8.73 -9.60
N THR A 198 9.88 7.77 -9.85
CA THR A 198 9.64 6.34 -9.60
C THR A 198 9.40 6.05 -8.12
N LEU A 199 10.21 6.62 -7.21
CA LEU A 199 10.05 6.39 -5.77
C LEU A 199 8.74 6.97 -5.24
N ILE A 200 8.30 8.09 -5.79
CA ILE A 200 7.03 8.73 -5.42
C ILE A 200 5.84 8.00 -6.04
N PHE A 201 6.01 7.44 -7.23
CA PHE A 201 5.05 6.50 -7.80
C PHE A 201 4.86 5.28 -6.89
N ASN A 202 5.96 4.71 -6.35
CA ASN A 202 5.90 3.64 -5.36
C ASN A 202 5.19 4.07 -4.06
N CYS A 203 5.43 5.31 -3.58
CA CYS A 203 4.72 5.87 -2.42
C CYS A 203 3.19 5.81 -2.61
N SER A 204 2.69 6.09 -3.82
CA SER A 204 1.26 6.01 -4.14
C SER A 204 0.69 4.59 -4.02
N ALA A 205 1.49 3.56 -4.35
CA ALA A 205 1.09 2.16 -4.15
C ALA A 205 1.01 1.81 -2.67
N VAL A 206 2.03 2.18 -1.89
CA VAL A 206 2.07 1.96 -0.44
C VAL A 206 0.89 2.65 0.25
N LEU A 207 0.53 3.87 -0.19
CA LEU A 207 -0.63 4.62 0.28
C LEU A 207 -1.96 3.89 0.00
N ARG A 208 -2.15 3.37 -1.22
CA ARG A 208 -3.35 2.58 -1.58
C ARG A 208 -3.45 1.28 -0.78
N ALA A 209 -2.32 0.62 -0.52
CA ALA A 209 -2.28 -0.52 0.40
C ALA A 209 -2.76 -0.08 1.79
N GLY A 210 -2.30 1.06 2.31
CA GLY A 210 -2.76 1.65 3.57
C GLY A 210 -4.29 1.79 3.66
N TYR A 211 -4.94 2.39 2.66
CA TYR A 211 -6.41 2.49 2.61
C TYR A 211 -7.09 1.11 2.67
N SER A 212 -6.62 0.18 1.84
CA SER A 212 -7.20 -1.16 1.76
C SER A 212 -7.05 -1.93 3.06
N ARG A 213 -5.90 -1.77 3.72
CA ARG A 213 -5.47 -2.47 4.93
C ARG A 213 -6.09 -1.94 6.22
N LEU A 214 -6.81 -0.82 6.19
CA LEU A 214 -7.58 -0.35 7.34
C LEU A 214 -8.92 -1.08 7.50
N LEU A 215 -9.36 -1.80 6.46
CA LEU A 215 -10.72 -2.29 6.36
C LEU A 215 -10.84 -3.81 6.51
N PRO A 216 -12.02 -4.31 6.96
CA PRO A 216 -12.23 -5.73 7.19
C PRO A 216 -11.85 -6.67 6.03
N PRO A 217 -12.17 -6.37 4.75
CA PRO A 217 -11.83 -7.26 3.63
C PRO A 217 -10.34 -7.61 3.57
N SER A 218 -9.46 -6.68 3.93
CA SER A 218 -8.03 -6.98 3.97
C SER A 218 -7.66 -7.94 5.09
N HIS A 219 -8.37 -8.01 6.21
CA HIS A 219 -8.02 -8.90 7.31
C HIS A 219 -8.78 -10.23 7.27
N SER A 220 -9.89 -10.31 6.53
CA SER A 220 -10.71 -11.51 6.42
C SER A 220 -10.10 -12.58 5.51
N PHE A 221 -9.25 -12.21 4.55
CA PHE A 221 -8.54 -13.17 3.71
C PHE A 221 -7.24 -13.64 4.40
N ASN A 222 -7.07 -14.96 4.56
CA ASN A 222 -5.82 -15.51 5.08
C ASN A 222 -4.70 -15.41 4.03
N ARG A 223 -3.90 -14.34 4.12
CA ARG A 223 -2.81 -14.05 3.17
C ARG A 223 -1.69 -15.12 3.16
N LEU A 224 -1.57 -15.97 4.18
CA LEU A 224 -0.64 -17.11 4.13
C LEU A 224 -1.01 -18.13 3.05
N ALA A 225 -2.23 -18.07 2.51
CA ALA A 225 -2.62 -18.79 1.30
C ALA A 225 -1.68 -18.54 0.11
N LEU A 226 -0.97 -17.40 0.07
CA LEU A 226 0.05 -17.12 -0.95
C LEU A 226 1.26 -18.07 -0.89
N LEU A 227 1.45 -18.78 0.22
CA LEU A 227 2.56 -19.70 0.46
C LEU A 227 2.14 -21.18 0.40
N VAL A 228 0.86 -21.44 0.08
CA VAL A 228 0.27 -22.78 0.12
C VAL A 228 0.05 -23.31 -1.30
N ASP A 229 0.55 -24.51 -1.57
CA ASP A 229 0.38 -25.19 -2.86
C ASP A 229 -0.84 -26.13 -2.92
N ASP A 230 -1.63 -26.20 -1.85
CA ASP A 230 -2.84 -27.03 -1.75
C ASP A 230 -4.09 -26.27 -2.26
N HIS A 231 -4.62 -26.70 -3.40
CA HIS A 231 -5.82 -26.10 -4.01
C HIS A 231 -7.07 -26.18 -3.13
N ASP A 232 -7.24 -27.22 -2.31
CA ASP A 232 -8.40 -27.35 -1.42
C ASP A 232 -8.33 -26.34 -0.28
N VAL A 233 -7.12 -26.08 0.24
CA VAL A 233 -6.89 -25.01 1.23
C VAL A 233 -7.24 -23.65 0.62
N LEU A 234 -6.78 -23.38 -0.61
CA LEU A 234 -7.10 -22.13 -1.31
C LEU A 234 -8.60 -21.96 -1.54
N SER A 235 -9.28 -23.01 -2.03
CA SER A 235 -10.72 -23.00 -2.25
C SER A 235 -11.50 -22.71 -0.96
N ARG A 236 -11.09 -23.31 0.17
CA ARG A 236 -11.69 -23.03 1.49
C ARG A 236 -11.47 -21.59 1.93
N ALA A 237 -10.26 -21.05 1.75
CA ALA A 237 -9.95 -19.67 2.11
C ALA A 237 -10.78 -18.67 1.28
N VAL A 238 -10.91 -18.91 -0.01
CA VAL A 238 -11.74 -18.12 -0.94
C VAL A 238 -13.22 -18.17 -0.53
N LYS A 239 -13.76 -19.36 -0.28
CA LYS A 239 -15.16 -19.50 0.18
C LYS A 239 -15.41 -18.79 1.49
N ALA A 240 -14.52 -18.95 2.48
CA ALA A 240 -14.62 -18.27 3.76
C ALA A 240 -14.61 -16.75 3.58
N TYR A 241 -13.76 -16.24 2.70
CA TYR A 241 -13.68 -14.83 2.37
C TYR A 241 -14.96 -14.30 1.72
N VAL A 242 -15.48 -14.96 0.68
CA VAL A 242 -16.71 -14.55 -0.02
C VAL A 242 -17.92 -14.60 0.92
N ASN A 243 -17.97 -15.57 1.84
CA ASN A 243 -19.07 -15.70 2.80
C ASN A 243 -18.98 -14.73 4.00
N THR A 244 -17.82 -14.11 4.25
CA THR A 244 -17.68 -13.14 5.35
C THR A 244 -18.44 -11.85 5.01
N PRO A 245 -19.45 -11.41 5.76
CA PRO A 245 -20.19 -10.19 5.43
C PRO A 245 -19.30 -8.95 5.44
N LEU A 246 -19.58 -7.99 4.56
CA LEU A 246 -18.99 -6.66 4.57
C LEU A 246 -20.09 -5.65 4.88
N GLU A 247 -19.94 -4.95 6.00
CA GLU A 247 -20.82 -3.84 6.35
C GLU A 247 -20.40 -2.59 5.56
N ARG A 248 -21.31 -2.06 4.75
CA ARG A 248 -21.05 -0.87 3.91
C ARG A 248 -21.19 0.40 4.74
N ASN A 249 -20.17 1.25 4.68
CA ASN A 249 -20.14 2.56 5.32
C ASN A 249 -19.23 3.51 4.55
N GLU A 250 -19.21 4.78 4.94
CA GLU A 250 -18.42 5.84 4.29
C GLU A 250 -16.93 5.50 4.16
N PHE A 251 -16.35 4.81 5.15
CA PHE A 251 -14.93 4.47 5.14
C PHE A 251 -14.63 3.35 4.13
N VAL A 252 -15.55 2.39 4.00
CA VAL A 252 -15.44 1.31 3.01
C VAL A 252 -15.58 1.87 1.60
N THR A 253 -16.57 2.72 1.36
CA THR A 253 -16.77 3.36 0.05
C THR A 253 -15.57 4.23 -0.34
N LYS A 254 -15.02 5.02 0.60
CA LYS A 254 -13.81 5.81 0.34
C LYS A 254 -12.60 4.97 -0.04
N ALA A 255 -12.36 3.85 0.64
CA ALA A 255 -11.26 2.97 0.27
C ALA A 255 -11.53 2.22 -1.05
N ALA A 256 -12.80 1.89 -1.35
CA ALA A 256 -13.18 1.31 -2.63
C ALA A 256 -12.90 2.29 -3.79
N ASN A 257 -13.17 3.59 -3.60
CA ASN A 257 -12.78 4.64 -4.54
C ASN A 257 -11.25 4.66 -4.76
N LYS A 258 -10.44 4.59 -3.69
CA LYS A 258 -8.97 4.52 -3.82
C LYS A 258 -8.48 3.24 -4.51
N ALA A 259 -9.12 2.11 -4.25
CA ALA A 259 -8.82 0.85 -4.94
C ALA A 259 -9.19 0.92 -6.43
N TYR A 260 -10.30 1.59 -6.77
CA TYR A 260 -10.72 1.83 -8.14
C TYR A 260 -9.72 2.69 -8.92
N GLU A 261 -9.24 3.81 -8.35
CA GLU A 261 -8.21 4.64 -9.01
C GLU A 261 -6.93 3.83 -9.32
N GLY A 262 -6.56 2.93 -8.41
CA GLY A 262 -5.43 2.02 -8.62
C GLY A 262 -5.63 1.01 -9.76
N PHE A 263 -6.87 0.65 -10.10
CA PHE A 263 -7.21 -0.20 -11.23
C PHE A 263 -7.37 0.58 -12.54
N LYS A 264 -7.96 1.78 -12.44
CA LYS A 264 -8.21 2.69 -13.56
C LYS A 264 -6.93 3.06 -14.29
N GLY A 265 -5.87 3.42 -13.57
CA GLY A 265 -4.58 3.78 -14.17
C GLY A 265 -4.05 2.71 -15.16
N PRO A 266 -3.87 1.45 -14.74
CA PRO A 266 -3.47 0.37 -15.63
C PRO A 266 -4.41 0.14 -16.83
N VAL A 267 -5.72 0.24 -16.64
CA VAL A 267 -6.70 0.07 -17.72
C VAL A 267 -6.60 1.21 -18.74
N THR A 268 -6.54 2.46 -18.29
CA THR A 268 -6.42 3.64 -19.16
C THR A 268 -5.13 3.66 -19.97
N ILE A 269 -4.02 3.15 -19.42
CA ILE A 269 -2.76 2.99 -20.16
C ILE A 269 -2.86 1.84 -21.18
N GLY A 270 -3.73 0.87 -20.93
CA GLY A 270 -3.86 -0.38 -21.64
C GLY A 270 -3.38 -1.53 -20.76
N ALA A 271 -4.31 -2.30 -20.19
CA ALA A 271 -4.00 -3.34 -19.21
C ALA A 271 -3.02 -4.38 -19.77
N THR A 272 -3.17 -4.74 -21.05
CA THR A 272 -2.25 -5.65 -21.76
C THR A 272 -0.85 -5.07 -21.90
N LEU A 273 -0.72 -3.77 -22.19
CA LEU A 273 0.59 -3.12 -22.28
C LEU A 273 1.26 -3.07 -20.91
N VAL A 274 0.51 -2.68 -19.88
CA VAL A 274 1.02 -2.60 -18.50
C VAL A 274 1.44 -3.97 -17.99
N SER A 275 0.66 -5.03 -18.26
CA SER A 275 1.01 -6.36 -17.78
C SER A 275 2.35 -6.86 -18.33
N LYS A 276 2.68 -6.50 -19.58
CA LYS A 276 3.97 -6.84 -20.21
C LYS A 276 5.12 -5.90 -19.85
N THR A 277 4.84 -4.67 -19.41
CA THR A 277 5.86 -3.64 -19.17
C THR A 277 6.02 -3.25 -17.69
N ALA A 278 5.22 -3.80 -16.78
CA ALA A 278 5.25 -3.48 -15.35
C ALA A 278 6.66 -3.61 -14.74
N ALA A 279 7.46 -4.56 -15.21
CA ALA A 279 8.85 -4.73 -14.76
C ALA A 279 9.73 -3.48 -14.89
N PHE A 280 9.40 -2.56 -15.81
CA PHE A 280 10.19 -1.35 -16.08
C PHE A 280 9.81 -0.17 -15.18
N SER A 281 8.62 -0.17 -14.57
CA SER A 281 8.08 1.01 -13.87
C SER A 281 7.47 0.71 -12.51
N TRP A 282 7.11 -0.54 -12.22
CA TRP A 282 6.55 -0.96 -10.95
C TRP A 282 7.64 -1.54 -10.06
N SER A 283 7.50 -1.28 -8.77
CA SER A 283 8.09 -2.06 -7.70
C SER A 283 7.11 -3.13 -7.20
N ILE A 284 7.54 -3.99 -6.28
CA ILE A 284 6.67 -5.04 -5.70
C ILE A 284 5.46 -4.42 -4.98
N GLU A 285 5.61 -3.21 -4.46
CA GLU A 285 4.60 -2.41 -3.78
C GLU A 285 3.36 -2.23 -4.67
N HIS A 286 3.53 -2.05 -5.97
CA HIS A 286 2.40 -1.93 -6.91
C HIS A 286 1.64 -3.23 -7.07
N ALA A 287 2.34 -4.37 -7.17
CA ALA A 287 1.71 -5.67 -7.27
C ALA A 287 0.91 -6.01 -5.99
N VAL A 288 1.50 -5.77 -4.81
CA VAL A 288 0.84 -6.03 -3.53
C VAL A 288 -0.33 -5.07 -3.32
N ALA A 289 -0.17 -3.78 -3.57
CA ALA A 289 -1.25 -2.80 -3.46
C ALA A 289 -2.38 -3.09 -4.46
N GLY A 290 -2.05 -3.55 -5.67
CA GLY A 290 -3.04 -3.99 -6.67
C GLY A 290 -3.84 -5.19 -6.18
N TRP A 291 -3.19 -6.19 -5.60
CA TRP A 291 -3.88 -7.34 -5.02
C TRP A 291 -4.76 -6.98 -3.81
N ASP A 292 -4.28 -6.10 -2.93
CA ASP A 292 -5.06 -5.56 -1.81
C ASP A 292 -6.31 -4.80 -2.30
N SER A 293 -6.12 -3.97 -3.33
CA SER A 293 -7.20 -3.24 -4.00
C SER A 293 -8.21 -4.21 -4.63
N ALA A 294 -7.74 -5.27 -5.28
CA ALA A 294 -8.60 -6.29 -5.89
C ALA A 294 -9.46 -7.03 -4.85
N LEU A 295 -8.87 -7.43 -3.72
CA LEU A 295 -9.61 -8.05 -2.61
C LEU A 295 -10.70 -7.11 -2.11
N LEU A 296 -10.34 -5.88 -1.72
CA LEU A 296 -11.29 -4.90 -1.20
C LEU A 296 -12.41 -4.60 -2.20
N LEU A 297 -12.05 -4.25 -3.44
CA LEU A 297 -13.00 -3.74 -4.42
C LEU A 297 -13.96 -4.83 -4.91
N THR A 298 -13.46 -6.05 -5.17
CA THR A 298 -14.35 -7.17 -5.54
C THR A 298 -15.31 -7.51 -4.42
N LYS A 299 -14.86 -7.44 -3.16
CA LYS A 299 -15.71 -7.70 -2.00
C LYS A 299 -16.78 -6.62 -1.81
N TRP A 300 -16.40 -5.36 -2.00
CA TRP A 300 -17.32 -4.23 -1.96
C TRP A 300 -18.38 -4.33 -3.06
N VAL A 301 -17.97 -4.60 -4.30
CA VAL A 301 -18.92 -4.84 -5.42
C VAL A 301 -19.85 -5.99 -5.08
N TYR A 302 -19.34 -7.12 -4.60
CA TYR A 302 -20.19 -8.25 -4.22
C TYR A 302 -21.20 -7.91 -3.12
N SER A 303 -20.82 -7.08 -2.14
CA SER A 303 -21.76 -6.62 -1.11
C SER A 303 -22.86 -5.70 -1.66
N MET A 304 -22.58 -4.98 -2.75
CA MET A 304 -23.58 -4.18 -3.47
C MET A 304 -24.54 -5.08 -4.26
N GLU A 305 -24.05 -6.19 -4.82
CA GLU A 305 -24.84 -7.12 -5.63
C GLU A 305 -25.80 -7.98 -4.81
N VAL A 306 -25.39 -8.44 -3.62
CA VAL A 306 -26.19 -9.38 -2.80
C VAL A 306 -27.16 -8.64 -1.85
N ASP A 307 -26.99 -7.33 -1.65
CA ASP A 307 -27.76 -6.49 -0.72
C ASP A 307 -28.11 -7.18 0.62
N VAL A 308 -27.10 -7.76 1.26
CA VAL A 308 -27.25 -8.62 2.45
C VAL A 308 -27.91 -7.87 3.63
N SER A 309 -27.79 -6.54 3.68
CA SER A 309 -28.28 -5.70 4.78
C SER A 309 -29.58 -4.93 4.47
N GLY A 310 -30.08 -4.97 3.23
CA GLY A 310 -31.20 -4.11 2.80
C GLY A 310 -30.87 -2.61 2.86
N GLN A 311 -29.58 -2.27 2.80
CA GLN A 311 -29.09 -0.90 2.92
C GLN A 311 -29.20 -0.21 1.56
N GLN A 312 -29.91 0.91 1.49
CA GLN A 312 -29.98 1.66 0.24
C GLN A 312 -28.60 2.18 -0.17
N PRO A 313 -28.17 1.96 -1.43
CA PRO A 313 -26.96 2.56 -1.98
C PRO A 313 -26.95 4.09 -1.84
N SER A 314 -25.82 4.64 -1.40
CA SER A 314 -25.58 6.07 -1.46
C SER A 314 -25.31 6.52 -2.91
N GLY A 315 -25.42 7.83 -3.18
CA GLY A 315 -25.07 8.38 -4.50
C GLY A 315 -23.61 8.14 -4.89
N GLU A 316 -22.69 8.17 -3.92
CA GLU A 316 -21.26 7.87 -4.15
C GLU A 316 -21.05 6.38 -4.51
N GLU A 317 -21.77 5.47 -3.85
CA GLU A 317 -21.70 4.05 -4.15
C GLU A 317 -22.25 3.73 -5.54
N LEU A 318 -23.36 4.37 -5.94
CA LEU A 318 -23.94 4.21 -7.27
C LEU A 318 -23.00 4.72 -8.37
N GLN A 319 -22.41 5.90 -8.16
CA GLN A 319 -21.45 6.47 -9.10
C GLN A 319 -20.23 5.56 -9.29
N LEU A 320 -19.64 5.07 -8.19
CA LEU A 320 -18.50 4.17 -8.25
C LEU A 320 -18.84 2.85 -8.98
N LEU A 321 -20.05 2.34 -8.79
CA LEU A 321 -20.51 1.13 -9.47
C LEU A 321 -20.66 1.34 -10.99
N ASP A 322 -21.19 2.50 -11.41
CA ASP A 322 -21.33 2.87 -12.82
C ASP A 322 -19.98 3.13 -13.50
N ASP A 323 -19.05 3.76 -12.78
CA ASP A 323 -17.67 3.97 -13.23
C ASP A 323 -16.95 2.63 -13.43
N LEU A 324 -17.12 1.68 -12.50
CA LEU A 324 -16.57 0.34 -12.61
C LEU A 324 -17.14 -0.45 -13.80
N ARG A 325 -18.44 -0.34 -14.08
CA ARG A 325 -19.06 -0.97 -15.25
C ARG A 325 -18.45 -0.43 -16.54
N SER A 326 -18.30 0.89 -16.62
CA SER A 326 -17.71 1.57 -17.78
C SER A 326 -16.26 1.13 -17.99
N LEU A 327 -15.47 1.10 -16.92
CA LEU A 327 -14.07 0.68 -16.96
C LEU A 327 -13.91 -0.80 -17.36
N LEU A 328 -14.77 -1.68 -16.85
CA LEU A 328 -14.72 -3.11 -17.20
C LEU A 328 -15.21 -3.41 -18.62
N ALA A 329 -16.09 -2.58 -19.17
CA ALA A 329 -16.49 -2.69 -20.57
C ALA A 329 -15.31 -2.45 -21.51
N GLU A 330 -14.41 -1.51 -21.17
CA GLU A 330 -13.16 -1.27 -21.93
C GLU A 330 -12.25 -2.51 -21.92
N VAL A 331 -12.05 -3.12 -20.75
CA VAL A 331 -11.22 -4.33 -20.60
C VAL A 331 -11.81 -5.54 -21.33
N GLN A 332 -13.13 -5.72 -21.28
CA GLN A 332 -13.79 -6.88 -21.88
C GLN A 332 -13.92 -6.79 -23.39
N TYR A 333 -13.96 -5.58 -23.96
CA TYR A 333 -13.87 -5.40 -25.40
C TYR A 333 -12.57 -6.02 -25.96
N GLU A 334 -11.47 -5.99 -25.20
CA GLU A 334 -10.23 -6.69 -25.56
C GLU A 334 -10.32 -8.23 -25.44
N GLN A 335 -11.27 -8.75 -24.63
CA GLN A 335 -11.39 -10.17 -24.28
C GLN A 335 -12.61 -10.89 -24.91
N GLU A 336 -13.44 -10.20 -25.69
CA GLU A 336 -14.66 -10.72 -26.35
C GLU A 336 -15.69 -11.39 -25.41
N LEU A 337 -15.83 -10.91 -24.17
CA LEU A 337 -16.83 -11.41 -23.20
C LEU A 337 -18.02 -10.45 -23.07
N SER A 338 -19.25 -10.98 -22.99
CA SER A 338 -20.44 -10.19 -22.66
C SER A 338 -20.57 -9.97 -21.15
N ILE A 339 -20.92 -8.75 -20.73
CA ILE A 339 -21.19 -8.43 -19.31
C ILE A 339 -22.46 -9.13 -18.80
N GLU A 340 -23.46 -9.31 -19.67
CA GLU A 340 -24.76 -9.86 -19.29
C GLU A 340 -24.66 -11.27 -18.70
N GLY A 341 -25.31 -11.48 -17.56
CA GLY A 341 -25.35 -12.77 -16.85
C GLY A 341 -24.17 -13.05 -15.91
N TYR A 342 -23.18 -12.15 -15.84
CA TYR A 342 -22.05 -12.30 -14.92
C TYR A 342 -22.13 -11.34 -13.73
N SER A 343 -21.67 -11.81 -12.56
CA SER A 343 -21.41 -10.92 -11.42
C SER A 343 -20.30 -9.93 -11.78
N LEU A 344 -20.52 -8.65 -11.53
CA LEU A 344 -19.54 -7.58 -11.68
C LEU A 344 -18.33 -7.83 -10.79
N ALA A 345 -18.52 -8.36 -9.57
CA ALA A 345 -17.41 -8.75 -8.70
C ALA A 345 -16.56 -9.87 -9.34
N ALA A 346 -17.20 -10.83 -10.01
CA ALA A 346 -16.51 -11.90 -10.72
C ALA A 346 -15.73 -11.40 -11.94
N LEU A 347 -16.32 -10.49 -12.73
CA LEU A 347 -15.65 -9.85 -13.87
C LEU A 347 -14.44 -9.03 -13.42
N LEU A 348 -14.59 -8.23 -12.35
CA LEU A 348 -13.51 -7.44 -11.77
C LEU A 348 -12.36 -8.34 -11.27
N ALA A 349 -12.69 -9.43 -10.58
CA ALA A 349 -11.70 -10.39 -10.11
C ALA A 349 -10.92 -11.04 -11.28
N ARG A 350 -11.60 -11.37 -12.39
CA ARG A 350 -10.95 -11.88 -13.61
C ARG A 350 -10.03 -10.84 -14.26
N ALA A 351 -10.45 -9.59 -14.32
CA ALA A 351 -9.65 -8.52 -14.90
C ALA A 351 -8.34 -8.31 -14.11
N TRP A 352 -8.44 -8.23 -12.77
CA TRP A 352 -7.27 -8.17 -11.90
C TRP A 352 -6.39 -9.41 -11.99
N ALA A 353 -6.98 -10.61 -12.07
CA ALA A 353 -6.23 -11.85 -12.22
C ALA A 353 -5.43 -11.89 -13.53
N THR A 354 -6.00 -11.35 -14.60
CA THR A 354 -5.32 -11.26 -15.91
C THR A 354 -4.15 -10.28 -15.82
N LEU A 355 -4.39 -9.09 -15.27
CA LEU A 355 -3.36 -8.07 -15.11
C LEU A 355 -2.18 -8.59 -14.26
N LEU A 356 -2.45 -9.10 -13.06
CA LEU A 356 -1.37 -9.58 -12.16
C LEU A 356 -0.73 -10.88 -12.65
N GLY A 357 -1.48 -11.76 -13.29
CA GLY A 357 -0.97 -13.05 -13.78
C GLY A 357 0.09 -12.91 -14.87
N ASP A 358 0.02 -11.81 -15.64
CA ASP A 358 0.96 -11.50 -16.70
C ASP A 358 2.15 -10.65 -16.23
N VAL A 359 2.18 -10.24 -14.97
CA VAL A 359 3.27 -9.47 -14.34
C VAL A 359 4.20 -10.41 -13.56
N TRP A 360 4.81 -11.35 -14.27
CA TRP A 360 5.53 -12.51 -13.72
C TRP A 360 6.92 -12.22 -13.11
N VAL A 361 7.39 -10.97 -13.14
CA VAL A 361 8.70 -10.57 -12.60
C VAL A 361 8.80 -10.74 -11.08
N TRP A 362 7.67 -10.69 -10.37
CA TRP A 362 7.61 -11.01 -8.96
C TRP A 362 6.97 -12.39 -8.75
N GLY A 363 7.70 -13.33 -8.15
CA GLY A 363 7.23 -14.73 -8.00
C GLY A 363 5.91 -14.93 -7.23
N VAL A 364 5.41 -13.91 -6.53
CA VAL A 364 4.13 -13.95 -5.81
C VAL A 364 2.91 -13.64 -6.70
N THR A 365 3.08 -12.91 -7.79
CA THR A 365 1.96 -12.44 -8.64
C THR A 365 1.19 -13.57 -9.34
N PRO A 366 1.79 -14.69 -9.78
CA PRO A 366 1.01 -15.78 -10.35
C PRO A 366 0.06 -16.40 -9.33
N ARG A 367 0.49 -16.50 -8.06
CA ARG A 367 -0.34 -17.01 -6.98
C ARG A 367 -1.46 -16.02 -6.60
N MET A 368 -1.16 -14.73 -6.57
CA MET A 368 -2.18 -13.68 -6.40
C MET A 368 -3.27 -13.79 -7.49
N ALA A 369 -2.87 -13.96 -8.74
CA ALA A 369 -3.77 -14.13 -9.87
C ALA A 369 -4.61 -15.41 -9.78
N GLU A 370 -4.03 -16.53 -9.36
CA GLU A 370 -4.76 -17.78 -9.14
C GLU A 370 -5.87 -17.62 -8.09
N ILE A 371 -5.56 -16.99 -6.95
CA ILE A 371 -6.54 -16.71 -5.91
C ILE A 371 -7.67 -15.82 -6.46
N LEU A 372 -7.34 -14.81 -7.27
CA LEU A 372 -8.35 -13.95 -7.91
C LEU A 372 -9.22 -14.71 -8.92
N LYS A 373 -8.66 -15.68 -9.66
CA LYS A 373 -9.45 -16.58 -10.52
C LYS A 373 -10.44 -17.41 -9.71
N LEU A 374 -9.99 -17.95 -8.58
CA LEU A 374 -10.87 -18.70 -7.66
C LEU A 374 -11.95 -17.80 -7.06
N LEU A 375 -11.62 -16.57 -6.68
CA LEU A 375 -12.60 -15.56 -6.22
C LEU A 375 -13.65 -15.29 -7.29
N ALA A 376 -13.23 -15.13 -8.55
CA ALA A 376 -14.16 -14.90 -9.65
C ALA A 376 -15.13 -16.06 -9.86
N LEU A 377 -14.66 -17.31 -9.75
CA LEU A 377 -15.51 -18.50 -9.84
C LEU A 377 -16.51 -18.55 -8.69
N GLU A 378 -16.06 -18.26 -7.46
CA GLU A 378 -16.91 -18.31 -6.28
C GLU A 378 -17.96 -17.17 -6.27
N TYR A 379 -17.60 -15.95 -6.67
CA TYR A 379 -18.56 -14.85 -6.82
C TYR A 379 -19.64 -15.18 -7.86
N GLN A 380 -19.25 -15.73 -9.02
CA GLN A 380 -20.21 -16.14 -10.04
C GLN A 380 -21.16 -17.23 -9.51
N ARG A 381 -20.61 -18.26 -8.85
CA ARG A 381 -21.41 -19.35 -8.27
C ARG A 381 -22.45 -18.85 -7.28
N GLN A 382 -22.11 -17.86 -6.47
CA GLN A 382 -23.04 -17.25 -5.52
C GLN A 382 -24.14 -16.46 -6.24
N ALA A 383 -23.77 -15.65 -7.24
CA ALA A 383 -24.73 -14.90 -8.05
C ALA A 383 -25.73 -15.82 -8.78
N ASP A 384 -25.25 -16.90 -9.39
CA ASP A 384 -26.10 -17.90 -10.07
C ASP A 384 -27.08 -18.57 -9.10
N SER A 385 -26.65 -18.83 -7.85
CA SER A 385 -27.51 -19.44 -6.84
C SER A 385 -28.66 -18.53 -6.41
N VAL A 386 -28.42 -17.21 -6.34
CA VAL A 386 -29.45 -16.20 -6.01
C VAL A 386 -30.47 -16.10 -7.15
N LEU A 387 -30.02 -16.07 -8.41
CA LEU A 387 -30.89 -16.05 -9.60
C LEU A 387 -31.73 -17.32 -9.73
N GLY A 388 -31.15 -18.48 -9.42
CA GLY A 388 -31.85 -19.76 -9.40
C GLY A 388 -32.94 -19.84 -8.32
N SER A 389 -32.75 -19.17 -7.17
CA SER A 389 -33.71 -19.16 -6.06
C SER A 389 -34.91 -18.23 -6.27
N THR A 390 -34.76 -17.19 -7.09
CA THR A 390 -35.85 -16.24 -7.43
C THR A 390 -36.74 -16.71 -8.59
N SER A 391 -36.34 -17.78 -9.28
CA SER A 391 -37.08 -18.38 -10.41
C SER A 391 -37.97 -19.57 -10.02
N GLN A 392 -38.03 -19.92 -8.73
CA GLN A 392 -38.94 -20.92 -8.13
C GLN A 392 -39.98 -20.21 -7.26
#